data_AF-A0A091GSK7-F1
#
_entry.id   AF-A0A091GSK7-F1
#
_cell.length_a   1.000
_cell.length_b   1.000
_cell.length_c   1.000
_cell.angle_alpha   90.00
_cell.angle_beta   90.00
_cell.angle_gamma   90.00
#
_symmetry.space_group_name_H-M   'P 1'
#
loop_
_entity.id
_entity.type
_entity.pdbx_description
1 polymer ?
#
loop_
_entity_poly.entity_id
_entity_poly.type
_entity_poly.pdbx_seq_one_letter_code
_entity_poly.pdbx_strand_id
1 'polypeptide(L)' 'TAVTATNNKIRVSPLQGSQHPTSQKSQPTFGFTVNWSYSDAVTVFTGQCFVDEDGKEILKTMWLLRSQVDSMKDDWEATR' A
#
# COMPACT_ATOMS: atom_id res chain seq x y z
N THR A 1 5.67 8.46 3.26
CA THR A 1 4.30 8.89 3.63
C THR A 1 4.35 10.27 4.26
N ALA A 2 3.26 11.02 4.27
CA ALA A 2 3.15 12.29 5.00
C ALA A 2 2.59 12.11 6.42
N VAL A 3 2.00 10.95 6.71
CA VAL A 3 1.34 10.65 7.99
C VAL A 3 1.79 9.28 8.51
N THR A 4 1.81 9.11 9.84
CA THR A 4 2.09 7.84 10.52
C THR A 4 1.25 7.74 11.80
N ALA A 5 0.88 6.52 12.20
CA ALA A 5 0.22 6.24 13.47
C ALA A 5 1.22 6.10 14.65
N THR A 6 2.53 6.16 14.37
CA THR A 6 3.59 6.06 15.38
C THR A 6 4.15 7.45 15.70
N ASN A 7 4.86 7.58 16.82
CA ASN A 7 5.62 8.80 17.14
C ASN A 7 7.00 8.82 16.48
N ASN A 8 7.34 7.83 15.65
CA ASN A 8 8.65 7.74 15.02
C ASN A 8 8.78 8.75 13.88
N LYS A 9 9.98 9.32 13.71
CA LYS A 9 10.27 10.19 12.57
C LYS A 9 10.14 9.39 11.27
N ILE A 10 9.25 9.83 10.38
CA ILE A 10 9.04 9.21 9.07
C ILE A 10 10.35 9.19 8.28
N ARG A 11 10.62 8.04 7.65
CA ARG A 11 11.75 7.81 6.74
C ARG A 11 11.24 7.26 5.41
N VAL A 12 12.06 7.35 4.37
CA VAL A 12 11.80 6.67 3.10
C VAL A 12 11.84 5.16 3.34
N SER A 13 10.87 4.46 2.76
CA SER A 13 10.67 3.03 2.95
C SER A 13 10.65 2.33 1.58
N PRO A 14 11.27 1.14 1.46
CA PRO A 14 11.21 0.38 0.22
C PRO A 14 9.80 -0.15 -0.04
N LEU A 15 9.49 -0.32 -1.33
CA LEU A 15 8.29 -1.00 -1.78
C LEU A 15 8.63 -2.05 -2.83
N GLN A 16 7.82 -3.10 -2.91
CA GLN A 16 7.93 -4.14 -3.93
C GLN A 16 6.53 -4.57 -4.35
N GLY A 17 6.33 -4.74 -5.65
CA GLY A 17 5.01 -5.07 -6.19
C GLY A 17 5.06 -5.68 -7.59
N SER A 18 3.88 -5.89 -8.14
CA SER A 18 3.65 -6.39 -9.48
C SER A 18 2.40 -5.75 -10.09
N GLN A 19 2.33 -5.78 -11.42
CA GLN A 19 1.16 -5.32 -12.16
C GLN A 19 0.81 -6.33 -13.25
N HIS A 20 -0.46 -6.35 -13.66
CA HIS A 20 -0.88 -7.15 -14.80
C HIS A 20 -0.27 -6.63 -16.11
N PRO A 21 -0.05 -7.51 -17.10
CA PRO A 21 0.40 -7.08 -18.43
C PRO A 21 -0.59 -6.10 -19.07
N THR A 22 -0.04 -5.03 -19.65
CA THR A 22 -0.82 -3.98 -20.32
C THR A 22 -1.28 -4.36 -21.72
N SER A 23 -0.76 -5.46 -22.29
CA SER A 23 -1.05 -5.89 -23.67
C SER A 23 -2.51 -6.29 -23.90
N GLN A 24 -3.28 -6.54 -22.84
CA GLN A 24 -4.71 -6.88 -22.92
C GLN A 24 -5.64 -5.81 -22.33
N LYS A 25 -5.13 -4.89 -21.49
CA LYS A 25 -5.91 -3.85 -20.81
C LYS A 25 -5.07 -2.59 -20.66
N SER A 26 -5.57 -1.45 -21.16
CA SER A 26 -4.93 -0.13 -21.03
C SER A 26 -4.84 0.39 -19.59
N GLN A 27 -5.53 -0.26 -18.65
CA GLN A 27 -5.71 0.16 -17.26
C GLN A 27 -5.50 -1.04 -16.34
N PRO A 28 -4.24 -1.50 -16.12
CA PRO A 28 -3.96 -2.73 -15.40
C PRO A 28 -4.22 -2.58 -13.89
N THR A 29 -4.60 -3.68 -13.25
CA THR A 29 -4.58 -3.78 -11.79
C THR A 29 -3.18 -4.10 -11.31
N PHE A 30 -2.83 -3.58 -10.15
CA PHE A 30 -1.52 -3.74 -9.52
C PHE A 30 -1.64 -3.93 -8.01
N GLY A 31 -0.56 -4.40 -7.41
CA GLY A 31 -0.40 -4.41 -5.97
C GLY A 31 1.05 -4.23 -5.58
N PHE A 32 1.28 -3.60 -4.44
CA PHE A 32 2.61 -3.48 -3.86
C PHE A 32 2.56 -3.47 -2.33
N THR A 33 3.66 -3.92 -1.74
CA THR A 33 3.88 -3.94 -0.30
C THR A 33 4.92 -2.88 0.06
N VAL A 34 4.67 -2.12 1.11
CA VAL A 34 5.62 -1.17 1.71
C VAL A 34 6.09 -1.73 3.04
N ASN A 35 7.39 -1.94 3.18
CA ASN A 35 8.02 -2.34 4.44
C ASN A 35 8.54 -1.07 5.14
N TRP A 36 7.89 -0.63 6.22
CA TRP A 36 8.17 0.67 6.82
C TRP A 36 9.50 0.70 7.56
N SER A 37 10.46 1.50 7.11
CA SER A 37 11.82 1.57 7.69
C SER A 37 11.92 2.23 9.07
N TYR A 38 10.78 2.66 9.63
CA TYR A 38 10.68 3.39 10.89
C TYR A 38 9.58 2.83 11.82
N SER A 39 9.02 1.66 11.52
CA SER A 39 8.04 0.96 12.36
C SER A 39 7.99 -0.53 12.00
N ASP A 40 7.54 -1.40 12.90
CA ASP A 40 7.38 -2.83 12.61
C ASP A 40 6.10 -3.17 11.83
N ALA A 41 5.43 -2.16 11.27
CA ALA A 41 4.24 -2.33 10.44
C ALA A 41 4.58 -2.59 8.97
N VAL A 42 3.62 -3.17 8.25
CA VAL A 42 3.64 -3.31 6.79
C VAL A 42 2.33 -2.76 6.21
N THR A 43 2.37 -2.18 5.02
CA THR A 43 1.14 -1.81 4.30
C THR A 43 1.13 -2.43 2.93
N VAL A 44 0.02 -3.06 2.56
CA VAL A 44 -0.25 -3.48 1.19
C VAL A 44 -1.19 -2.49 0.54
N PHE A 45 -0.91 -2.15 -0.71
CA PHE A 45 -1.80 -1.39 -1.57
C PHE A 45 -2.20 -2.28 -2.73
N THR A 46 -3.48 -2.26 -3.07
CA THR A 46 -4.00 -2.84 -4.32
C THR A 46 -4.82 -1.79 -5.04
N GLY A 47 -4.78 -1.79 -6.36
CA GLY A 47 -5.46 -0.76 -7.12
C GLY A 47 -5.45 -0.98 -8.61
N GLN A 48 -5.92 0.04 -9.30
CA GLN A 48 -5.97 0.10 -10.75
C GLN A 48 -5.62 1.51 -11.21
N CYS A 49 -4.85 1.61 -12.29
CA CYS A 49 -4.61 2.87 -12.97
C CYS A 49 -5.77 3.16 -13.92
N PHE A 50 -6.32 4.36 -13.84
CA PHE A 50 -7.34 4.86 -14.76
C PHE A 50 -6.82 6.06 -15.54
N VAL A 51 -7.28 6.23 -16.77
CA VAL A 51 -7.06 7.43 -17.58
C VAL A 51 -8.40 8.11 -17.79
N ASP A 52 -8.55 9.36 -17.35
CA ASP A 52 -9.79 10.11 -17.55
C ASP A 52 -9.90 10.71 -18.97
N GLU A 53 -10.98 11.45 -19.22
CA GLU A 53 -11.30 12.03 -20.53
C GLU A 53 -10.25 13.04 -21.01
N ASP A 54 -9.54 13.68 -20.08
CA ASP A 54 -8.46 14.64 -20.37
C ASP A 54 -7.09 13.95 -20.52
N GLY A 55 -7.04 12.62 -20.42
CA GLY A 55 -5.80 11.84 -20.49
C GLY A 55 -5.01 11.79 -19.19
N LYS A 56 -5.58 12.23 -18.06
CA LYS A 56 -4.89 12.22 -16.76
C LYS A 56 -4.96 10.84 -16.12
N GLU A 57 -3.80 10.37 -15.67
CA GLU A 57 -3.67 9.10 -14.94
C GLU A 57 -4.06 9.25 -13.47
N ILE A 58 -4.88 8.31 -12.98
CA ILE A 58 -5.37 8.26 -11.59
C ILE A 58 -5.24 6.83 -11.07
N LEU A 59 -4.44 6.65 -10.02
CA LEU A 59 -4.40 5.39 -9.28
C LEU A 59 -5.53 5.35 -8.25
N LYS A 60 -6.52 4.49 -8.46
CA LYS A 60 -7.51 4.18 -7.43
C LYS A 60 -6.98 3.01 -6.61
N THR A 61 -6.77 3.24 -5.32
CA THR A 61 -6.18 2.24 -4.42
C THR A 61 -7.02 2.03 -3.19
N MET A 62 -6.97 0.81 -2.68
CA MET A 62 -7.28 0.49 -1.29
C MET A 62 -6.01 -0.02 -0.63
N TRP A 63 -5.99 -0.01 0.69
CA TRP A 63 -4.84 -0.46 1.45
C TRP A 63 -5.28 -1.17 2.73
N LEU A 64 -4.36 -1.99 3.25
CA LEU A 64 -4.43 -2.55 4.59
C LEU A 64 -3.11 -2.28 5.28
N LEU A 65 -3.15 -1.67 6.46
CA LEU A 65 -1.98 -1.46 7.30
C LEU A 65 -2.00 -2.50 8.42
N ARG A 66 -0.98 -3.36 8.43
CA ARG A 66 -0.79 -4.40 9.43
C ARG A 66 0.26 -3.97 10.43
N SER A 67 -0.14 -3.81 11.68
CA SER A 67 0.75 -3.56 12.82
C SER A 67 1.36 -4.88 13.30
N GLN A 68 2.57 -4.83 13.85
CA GLN A 68 3.07 -5.92 14.70
C GLN A 68 2.32 -5.87 16.03
N VAL A 69 1.95 -7.04 16.52
CA VAL A 69 1.33 -7.23 17.84
C VAL A 69 2.03 -8.37 18.57
N ASP A 70 2.02 -8.33 19.89
CA ASP A 70 2.84 -9.22 20.72
C ASP A 70 2.32 -10.66 20.74
N SER A 71 1.02 -10.85 20.52
CA SER A 71 0.40 -12.18 20.56
C SER A 71 -0.73 -12.35 19.56
N MET A 72 -1.09 -13.61 19.29
CA MET A 72 -2.24 -13.94 18.44
C MET A 72 -3.57 -13.44 19.02
N LYS A 73 -3.66 -13.22 20.35
CA LYS A 73 -4.87 -12.69 20.98
C LYS A 73 -5.15 -11.24 20.58
N ASP A 74 -4.12 -10.53 20.15
CA ASP A 74 -4.16 -9.11 19.77
C ASP A 74 -4.29 -8.94 18.24
N ASP A 75 -4.41 -10.05 17.49
CA ASP A 75 -4.51 -10.04 16.02
C ASP A 75 -5.72 -9.24 15.50
N TRP A 76 -6.82 -9.26 16.26
CA TRP A 76 -8.09 -8.64 15.87
C TRP A 76 -7.99 -7.12 15.69
N GLU A 77 -7.03 -6.46 16.37
CA GLU A 77 -6.82 -5.01 16.30
C GLU A 77 -5.67 -4.61 15.36
N ALA A 78 -4.96 -5.59 14.81
CA ALA A 78 -3.69 -5.34 14.14
C ALA A 78 -3.84 -4.78 12.71
N THR A 79 -5.01 -4.88 12.08
CA THR A 79 -5.26 -4.43 10.70
C THR A 79 -6.17 -3.21 10.67
N ARG A 80 -5.70 -2.13 10.04
CA ARG A 80 -6.49 -0.93 9.70
C ARG A 80 -6.75 -0.87 8.20
#